data_AF-K1RTK2-F1
#
_entry.id   AF-K1RTK2-F1
#
_cell.length_a   1.000
_cell.length_b   1.000
_cell.length_c   1.000
_cell.angle_alpha   90.00
_cell.angle_beta   90.00
_cell.angle_gamma   90.00
#
_symmetry.space_group_name_H-M   'P 1'
#
loop_
_entity.id
_entity.type
_entity.pdbx_description
1 polymer ?
#
loop_
_entity_poly.entity_id
_entity_poly.type
_entity_poly.pdbx_seq_one_letter_code
_entity_poly.pdbx_strand_id
1 'polypeptide(L)'
;AIIRRHDAVEALINNSAALYDIKTDLAKVYDLERLMTRIIYKAANAKDVKALGATCRILPQLKSDLSQISTQLTRSLDKKISPLDDIADLVERAIADEPPALMKDGGYIKNGFNEELDRLRNITGGGKDLLAQIEQQEKEATGIKNLRVGYNRVFGYYIEVSKGNVSMVPDRYVRKQTLTNGERYITDELKKIENEILGANDKILALEAAIFAEVREFIAQRLDLIQQTAESVAALDVLCSYAVVSIENNYCRPMMANDSVIEIKDGRHPVVEKMVNEILFTPNDVYLDVKSNRLMIITGPNMSGKSTFMRQVAVIVL
;
A
#
# COMPACT_ATOMS: atom_id res chain seq x y z
N ALA A 1 -3.08 -24.44 22.16
CA ALA A 1 -2.77 -23.29 21.28
C ALA A 1 -1.42 -22.66 21.63
N ILE A 2 -1.18 -22.29 22.89
CA ILE A 2 0.07 -21.64 23.36
C ILE A 2 1.34 -22.42 22.98
N ILE A 3 1.40 -23.73 23.30
CA ILE A 3 2.57 -24.58 22.98
C ILE A 3 2.94 -24.50 21.49
N ARG A 4 1.95 -24.56 20.59
CA ARG A 4 2.20 -24.46 19.14
C ARG A 4 2.79 -23.12 18.71
N ARG A 5 2.47 -22.03 19.41
CA ARG A 5 3.08 -20.71 19.18
C ARG A 5 4.51 -20.69 19.69
N HIS A 6 4.76 -21.23 20.89
CA HIS A 6 6.13 -21.34 21.43
C HIS A 6 7.03 -22.17 20.51
N ASP A 7 6.54 -23.31 19.99
CA ASP A 7 7.29 -24.14 19.04
C ASP A 7 7.64 -23.36 17.77
N ALA A 8 6.69 -22.58 17.23
CA ALA A 8 6.92 -21.77 16.03
C ALA A 8 7.95 -20.65 16.28
N VAL A 9 7.85 -19.95 17.41
CA VAL A 9 8.80 -18.89 17.80
C VAL A 9 10.19 -19.48 17.98
N GLU A 10 10.33 -20.59 18.70
CA GLU A 10 11.62 -21.26 18.89
C GLU A 10 12.22 -21.73 17.57
N ALA A 11 11.41 -22.31 16.66
CA ALA A 11 11.88 -22.71 15.34
C ALA A 11 12.35 -21.52 14.49
N LEU A 12 11.69 -20.37 14.59
CA LEU A 12 12.11 -19.12 13.95
C LEU A 12 13.42 -18.58 14.53
N ILE A 13 13.58 -18.63 15.86
CA ILE A 13 14.83 -18.23 16.55
C ILE A 13 16.00 -19.12 16.10
N ASN A 14 15.77 -20.43 15.98
CA ASN A 14 16.78 -21.39 15.58
C ASN A 14 17.19 -21.27 14.10
N ASN A 15 16.42 -20.57 13.27
CA ASN A 15 16.73 -20.30 11.87
C ASN A 15 16.70 -18.78 11.60
N SER A 16 17.71 -18.08 12.12
CA SER A 16 17.83 -16.62 12.02
C SER A 16 17.88 -16.09 10.60
N ALA A 17 18.37 -16.89 9.64
CA ALA A 17 18.40 -16.51 8.22
C ALA A 17 16.97 -16.42 7.66
N ALA A 18 16.19 -17.50 7.78
CA ALA A 18 14.79 -17.50 7.36
C ALA A 18 13.96 -16.43 8.10
N LEU A 19 14.21 -16.22 9.39
CA LEU A 19 13.55 -15.15 10.15
C LEU A 19 13.85 -13.75 9.57
N TYR A 20 15.10 -13.50 9.16
CA TYR A 20 15.50 -12.24 8.55
C TYR A 20 14.82 -12.04 7.17
N ASP A 21 14.83 -13.07 6.33
CA ASP A 21 14.23 -13.02 5.00
C ASP A 21 12.71 -12.80 5.08
N ILE A 22 12.02 -13.59 5.91
CA ILE A 22 10.58 -13.45 6.17
C ILE A 22 10.24 -12.03 6.65
N LYS A 23 10.99 -11.47 7.61
CA LYS A 23 10.75 -10.11 8.12
C LYS A 23 10.95 -9.06 7.03
N THR A 24 11.96 -9.23 6.19
CA THR A 24 12.27 -8.32 5.09
C THR A 24 11.15 -8.30 4.05
N ASP A 25 10.53 -9.44 3.81
CA ASP A 25 9.38 -9.55 2.91
C ASP A 25 8.08 -9.03 3.54
N LEU A 26 7.82 -9.34 4.81
CA LEU A 26 6.69 -8.80 5.56
C LEU A 26 6.72 -7.25 5.63
N ALA A 27 7.90 -6.64 5.70
CA ALA A 27 8.04 -5.17 5.68
C ALA A 27 7.56 -4.53 4.37
N LYS A 28 7.46 -5.30 3.28
CA LYS A 28 6.98 -4.85 1.97
C LYS A 28 5.49 -5.19 1.74
N VAL A 29 4.89 -5.99 2.62
CA VAL A 29 3.47 -6.36 2.55
C VAL A 29 2.62 -5.16 2.95
N TYR A 30 1.66 -4.80 2.09
CA TYR A 30 0.68 -3.78 2.42
C TYR A 30 -0.47 -4.37 3.24
N ASP A 31 -1.21 -3.51 3.93
CA ASP A 31 -2.39 -3.87 4.71
C ASP A 31 -3.51 -4.44 3.82
N LEU A 32 -3.52 -5.78 3.68
CA LEU A 32 -4.44 -6.51 2.83
C LEU A 32 -5.90 -6.35 3.28
N GLU A 33 -6.19 -6.33 4.58
CA GLU A 33 -7.54 -6.18 5.11
C GLU A 33 -8.13 -4.82 4.74
N ARG A 34 -7.34 -3.76 4.92
CA ARG A 34 -7.75 -2.40 4.55
C ARG A 34 -7.92 -2.24 3.04
N LEU A 35 -7.00 -2.80 2.25
CA LEU A 35 -7.09 -2.75 0.79
C LEU A 35 -8.36 -3.47 0.29
N MET A 36 -8.65 -4.67 0.80
CA MET A 36 -9.84 -5.43 0.43
C MET A 36 -11.13 -4.72 0.83
N THR A 37 -11.17 -4.14 2.04
CA THR A 37 -12.32 -3.33 2.48
C THR A 37 -12.63 -2.24 1.46
N ARG A 38 -11.60 -1.51 1.00
CA ARG A 38 -11.78 -0.45 0.00
C ARG A 38 -12.19 -0.96 -1.38
N ILE A 39 -11.74 -2.14 -1.78
CA ILE A 39 -12.14 -2.79 -3.04
C ILE A 39 -13.63 -3.12 -3.02
N ILE A 40 -14.11 -3.76 -1.95
CA ILE A 40 -15.54 -4.13 -1.78
C ILE A 40 -16.44 -2.90 -1.81
N TYR A 41 -16.08 -1.85 -1.08
CA TYR A 41 -16.84 -0.59 -1.05
C TYR A 41 -16.65 0.27 -2.31
N LYS A 42 -15.97 -0.23 -3.35
CA LYS A 42 -15.69 0.48 -4.61
C LYS A 42 -14.98 1.84 -4.39
N ALA A 43 -14.26 1.98 -3.28
CA ALA A 43 -13.52 3.16 -2.86
C ALA A 43 -12.00 3.03 -3.07
N ALA A 44 -11.54 1.87 -3.53
CA ALA A 44 -10.16 1.64 -3.93
C ALA A 44 -9.84 2.41 -5.23
N ASN A 45 -8.69 3.09 -5.22
CA ASN A 45 -8.09 3.73 -6.39
C ASN A 45 -7.04 2.81 -7.03
N ALA A 46 -6.46 3.23 -8.14
CA ALA A 46 -5.46 2.45 -8.86
C ALA A 46 -4.17 2.18 -8.05
N LYS A 47 -3.76 3.09 -7.16
CA LYS A 47 -2.61 2.86 -6.26
C LYS A 47 -2.88 1.76 -5.26
N ASP A 48 -4.10 1.67 -4.73
CA ASP A 48 -4.50 0.61 -3.81
C ASP A 48 -4.46 -0.76 -4.50
N VAL A 49 -4.98 -0.84 -5.72
CA VAL A 49 -4.94 -2.08 -6.52
C VAL A 49 -3.50 -2.45 -6.87
N LYS A 50 -2.65 -1.47 -7.20
CA LYS A 50 -1.22 -1.70 -7.43
C LYS A 50 -0.50 -2.21 -6.18
N ALA A 51 -0.81 -1.65 -5.01
CA ALA A 51 -0.25 -2.09 -3.73
C ALA A 51 -0.67 -3.54 -3.37
N LEU A 52 -1.91 -3.91 -3.68
CA LEU A 52 -2.37 -5.30 -3.57
C LEU A 52 -1.56 -6.22 -4.50
N GLY A 53 -1.39 -5.86 -5.77
CA GLY A 53 -0.59 -6.63 -6.72
C GLY A 53 0.87 -6.79 -6.28
N ALA A 54 1.48 -5.72 -5.76
CA ALA A 54 2.83 -5.76 -5.20
C ALA A 54 2.93 -6.71 -4.01
N THR A 55 1.92 -6.71 -3.13
CA THR A 55 1.85 -7.68 -2.01
C THR A 55 1.75 -9.11 -2.53
N CYS A 56 0.89 -9.37 -3.52
CA CYS A 56 0.72 -10.70 -4.10
C CYS A 56 2.03 -11.25 -4.69
N ARG A 57 2.86 -10.39 -5.30
CA ARG A 57 4.19 -10.78 -5.82
C ARG A 57 5.19 -11.22 -4.74
N ILE A 58 5.00 -10.82 -3.49
CA ILE A 58 5.87 -11.20 -2.37
C ILE A 58 5.48 -12.57 -1.79
N LEU A 59 4.19 -12.93 -1.86
CA LEU A 59 3.66 -14.14 -1.21
C LEU A 59 4.35 -15.45 -1.64
N PRO A 60 4.70 -15.68 -2.92
CA PRO A 60 5.44 -16.89 -3.31
C PRO A 60 6.79 -17.01 -2.61
N GLN A 61 7.55 -15.92 -2.51
CA GLN A 61 8.84 -15.90 -1.83
C GLN A 61 8.66 -16.10 -0.32
N LEU A 62 7.70 -15.40 0.29
CA LEU A 62 7.36 -15.57 1.70
C LEU A 62 7.02 -17.03 2.05
N LYS A 63 6.28 -17.73 1.18
CA LYS A 63 5.99 -19.17 1.34
C LYS A 63 7.25 -20.03 1.21
N SER A 64 8.12 -19.71 0.27
CA SER A 64 9.41 -20.41 0.11
C SER A 64 10.22 -20.33 1.41
N ASP A 65 10.34 -19.15 2.01
CA ASP A 65 11.13 -18.96 3.23
C ASP A 65 10.44 -19.58 4.45
N LEU A 66 9.11 -19.46 4.56
CA LEU A 66 8.32 -20.12 5.60
C LEU A 66 8.44 -21.65 5.55
N SER A 67 8.60 -22.24 4.37
CA SER A 67 8.73 -23.69 4.21
C SER A 67 9.98 -24.27 4.90
N GLN A 68 10.99 -23.43 5.15
CA GLN A 68 12.19 -23.81 5.89
C GLN A 68 11.93 -23.98 7.40
N ILE A 69 10.78 -23.50 7.91
CA ILE A 69 10.40 -23.58 9.32
C ILE A 69 9.31 -24.64 9.49
N SER A 70 9.68 -25.82 10.01
CA SER A 70 8.79 -26.99 10.02
C SER A 70 8.15 -27.26 11.38
N THR A 71 7.14 -26.47 11.75
CA THR A 71 6.28 -26.72 12.93
C THR A 71 4.85 -27.02 12.53
N GLN A 72 4.02 -27.49 13.48
CA GLN A 72 2.59 -27.69 13.21
C GLN A 72 1.90 -26.37 12.84
N LEU A 73 2.23 -25.27 13.52
CA LEU A 73 1.60 -23.98 13.28
C LEU A 73 2.07 -23.37 11.96
N THR A 74 3.38 -23.32 11.70
CA THR A 74 3.91 -22.73 10.45
C THR A 74 3.43 -23.48 9.22
N ARG A 75 3.35 -24.82 9.25
CA ARG A 75 2.73 -25.61 8.17
C ARG A 75 1.24 -25.32 7.99
N SER A 76 0.53 -25.00 9.06
CA SER A 76 -0.88 -24.61 8.96
C SER A 76 -1.06 -23.21 8.38
N LEU A 77 -0.14 -22.29 8.69
CA LEU A 77 -0.13 -20.94 8.12
C LEU A 77 0.23 -21.00 6.63
N ASP A 78 1.30 -21.73 6.29
CA ASP A 78 1.72 -21.91 4.90
C ASP A 78 0.58 -22.42 4.00
N LYS A 79 -0.18 -23.44 4.44
CA LYS A 79 -1.33 -23.96 3.69
C LYS A 79 -2.45 -22.94 3.43
N LYS A 80 -2.57 -21.93 4.29
CA LYS A 80 -3.60 -20.88 4.21
C LYS A 80 -3.12 -19.66 3.44
N ILE A 81 -1.81 -19.45 3.32
CA ILE A 81 -1.23 -18.40 2.49
C ILE A 81 -1.33 -18.86 1.03
N SER A 82 -2.19 -18.20 0.28
CA SER A 82 -2.29 -18.36 -1.18
C SER A 82 -1.26 -17.46 -1.86
N PRO A 83 -0.58 -17.91 -2.95
CA PRO A 83 0.35 -17.06 -3.70
C PRO A 83 -0.36 -15.93 -4.47
N LEU A 84 -1.66 -16.10 -4.79
CA LEU A 84 -2.49 -15.09 -5.48
C LEU A 84 -1.87 -14.61 -6.82
N ASP A 85 -1.20 -15.51 -7.55
CA ASP A 85 -0.49 -15.20 -8.80
C ASP A 85 -1.41 -14.60 -9.86
N ASP A 86 -2.66 -15.06 -9.93
CA ASP A 86 -3.65 -14.56 -10.87
C ASP A 86 -4.03 -13.09 -10.64
N ILE A 87 -4.09 -12.66 -9.37
CA ILE A 87 -4.27 -11.24 -9.01
C ILE A 87 -3.02 -10.46 -9.37
N ALA A 88 -1.82 -10.97 -9.02
CA ALA A 88 -0.56 -10.30 -9.32
C ALA A 88 -0.40 -10.06 -10.83
N ASP A 89 -0.64 -11.09 -11.64
CA ASP A 89 -0.56 -11.06 -13.09
C ASP A 89 -1.61 -10.14 -13.73
N LEU A 90 -2.84 -10.11 -13.19
CA LEU A 90 -3.87 -9.19 -13.66
C LEU A 90 -3.46 -7.74 -13.36
N VAL A 91 -3.07 -7.44 -12.13
CA VAL A 91 -2.71 -6.07 -11.72
C VAL A 91 -1.50 -5.57 -12.50
N GLU A 92 -0.50 -6.40 -12.73
CA GLU A 92 0.71 -6.01 -13.48
C GLU A 92 0.42 -5.69 -14.96
N ARG A 93 -0.51 -6.43 -15.57
CA ARG A 93 -0.94 -6.20 -16.96
C ARG A 93 -1.95 -5.07 -17.10
N ALA A 94 -2.84 -4.89 -16.12
CA ALA A 94 -3.96 -3.96 -16.22
C ALA A 94 -3.64 -2.57 -15.70
N ILE A 95 -2.87 -2.45 -14.61
CA ILE A 95 -2.67 -1.18 -13.91
C ILE A 95 -1.32 -0.57 -14.28
N ALA A 96 -1.32 0.72 -14.61
CA ALA A 96 -0.11 1.48 -14.90
C ALA A 96 0.93 1.34 -13.77
N ASP A 97 2.21 1.46 -14.11
CA ASP A 97 3.29 1.30 -13.13
C ASP A 97 3.31 2.48 -12.13
N GLU A 98 3.01 3.68 -12.62
CA GLU A 98 2.82 4.88 -11.80
C GLU A 98 1.42 5.47 -12.04
N PRO A 99 0.37 4.90 -11.42
CA PRO A 99 -0.98 5.39 -11.63
C PRO A 99 -1.17 6.77 -10.97
N PRO A 100 -1.90 7.70 -11.62
CA PRO A 100 -2.19 9.01 -11.05
C PRO A 100 -2.91 8.95 -9.69
N ALA A 101 -2.77 10.01 -8.89
CA ALA A 101 -3.37 10.07 -7.56
C ALA A 101 -4.90 10.16 -7.60
N LEU A 102 -5.45 10.80 -8.63
CA LEU A 102 -6.87 11.06 -8.78
C LEU A 102 -7.41 10.29 -9.98
N MET A 103 -8.44 9.46 -9.76
CA MET A 103 -9.05 8.66 -10.84
C MET A 103 -9.64 9.52 -11.97
N LYS A 104 -10.01 10.77 -11.69
CA LYS A 104 -10.53 11.71 -12.70
C LYS A 104 -9.49 12.16 -13.73
N ASP A 105 -8.20 11.95 -13.44
CA ASP A 105 -7.12 12.36 -14.33
C ASP A 105 -6.83 11.29 -15.41
N GLY A 106 -7.49 10.12 -15.32
CA GLY A 106 -7.29 9.01 -16.25
C GLY A 106 -5.90 8.39 -16.16
N GLY A 107 -5.51 7.58 -17.16
CA GLY A 107 -4.14 7.09 -17.32
C GLY A 107 -3.70 6.04 -16.30
N TYR A 108 -4.63 5.44 -15.56
CA TYR A 108 -4.33 4.40 -14.57
C TYR A 108 -4.39 2.98 -15.14
N ILE A 109 -4.88 2.81 -16.36
CA ILE A 109 -4.83 1.52 -17.09
C ILE A 109 -3.57 1.47 -17.97
N LYS A 110 -2.85 0.36 -17.94
CA LYS A 110 -1.60 0.16 -18.68
C LYS A 110 -1.85 0.09 -20.19
N ASN A 111 -0.93 0.63 -20.98
CA ASN A 111 -0.96 0.47 -22.44
C ASN A 111 -0.82 -1.01 -22.81
N GLY A 112 -1.50 -1.44 -23.87
CA GLY A 112 -1.50 -2.84 -24.33
C GLY A 112 -2.48 -3.74 -23.58
N PHE A 113 -3.20 -3.23 -22.57
CA PHE A 113 -4.20 -4.02 -21.86
C PHE A 113 -5.52 -4.13 -22.64
N ASN A 114 -5.91 -3.07 -23.35
CA ASN A 114 -7.16 -3.01 -24.10
C ASN A 114 -6.94 -2.28 -25.43
N GLU A 115 -7.19 -2.99 -26.54
CA GLU A 115 -6.93 -2.49 -27.89
C GLU A 115 -7.75 -1.24 -28.23
N GLU A 116 -9.01 -1.16 -27.81
CA GLU A 116 -9.86 0.01 -28.08
C GLU A 116 -9.41 1.22 -27.26
N LEU A 117 -8.99 1.02 -26.01
CA LEU A 117 -8.40 2.08 -25.20
C LEU A 117 -7.11 2.62 -25.84
N ASP A 118 -6.24 1.73 -26.31
CA ASP A 118 -5.00 2.13 -26.99
C ASP A 118 -5.30 2.86 -28.31
N ARG A 119 -6.29 2.40 -29.07
CA ARG A 119 -6.76 3.06 -30.28
C ARG A 119 -7.26 4.48 -29.99
N LEU A 120 -8.10 4.65 -28.97
CA LEU A 120 -8.59 5.97 -28.57
C LEU A 120 -7.45 6.88 -28.10
N ARG A 121 -6.50 6.35 -27.31
CA ARG A 121 -5.30 7.09 -26.88
C ARG A 121 -4.45 7.55 -28.06
N ASN A 122 -4.32 6.72 -29.10
CA ASN A 122 -3.61 7.10 -30.33
C ASN A 122 -4.31 8.23 -31.09
N ILE A 123 -5.65 8.23 -31.15
CA ILE A 123 -6.42 9.32 -31.77
C ILE A 123 -6.18 10.63 -31.01
N THR A 124 -6.27 10.61 -29.69
CA THR A 124 -5.98 11.78 -28.84
C THR A 124 -4.53 12.24 -28.94
N GLY A 125 -3.59 11.30 -29.04
CA GLY A 125 -2.17 11.57 -29.27
C GLY A 125 -1.92 12.30 -30.59
N GLY A 126 -2.44 11.77 -31.70
CA GLY A 126 -2.37 12.42 -33.01
C GLY A 126 -3.06 13.78 -33.06
N GLY A 127 -4.13 13.97 -32.27
CA GLY A 127 -4.76 15.27 -32.07
C GLY A 127 -3.81 16.32 -31.47
N LYS A 128 -2.91 15.95 -30.57
CA LYS A 128 -1.90 16.87 -30.02
C LYS A 128 -0.83 17.24 -31.04
N ASP A 129 -0.45 16.31 -31.91
CA ASP A 129 0.48 16.58 -33.01
C ASP A 129 -0.15 17.53 -34.04
N LEU A 130 -1.43 17.35 -34.36
CA LEU A 130 -2.20 18.26 -35.20
C LEU A 130 -2.28 19.67 -34.59
N LEU A 131 -2.49 19.79 -33.28
CA LEU A 131 -2.47 21.08 -32.59
C LEU A 131 -1.11 21.79 -32.71
N ALA A 132 -0.01 21.04 -32.61
CA ALA A 132 1.33 21.59 -32.80
C ALA A 132 1.58 22.03 -34.24
N GLN A 133 1.07 21.29 -35.22
CA GLN A 133 1.14 21.67 -36.64
C GLN A 133 0.34 22.95 -36.92
N ILE A 134 -0.87 23.08 -36.36
CA ILE A 134 -1.70 24.29 -36.48
C ILE A 134 -0.99 25.48 -35.83
N GLU A 135 -0.39 25.30 -34.65
CA GLU A 135 0.38 26.37 -34.01
C GLU A 135 1.51 26.88 -34.92
N GLN A 136 2.24 25.96 -35.56
CA GLN A 136 3.34 26.31 -36.45
C GLN A 136 2.86 26.98 -37.74
N GLN A 137 1.82 26.44 -38.39
CA GLN A 137 1.22 27.02 -39.59
C GLN A 137 0.66 28.43 -39.33
N GLU A 138 -0.01 28.64 -38.19
CA GLU A 138 -0.55 29.95 -37.83
C GLU A 138 0.55 30.95 -37.48
N LYS A 139 1.66 30.52 -36.86
CA LYS A 139 2.86 31.38 -36.68
C LYS A 139 3.45 31.85 -38.01
N GLU A 140 3.56 30.95 -38.98
CA GLU A 140 4.12 31.24 -40.31
C GLU A 140 3.18 32.14 -41.12
N ALA A 141 1.87 31.85 -41.10
CA ALA A 141 0.87 32.59 -41.86
C ALA A 141 0.64 34.02 -41.33
N THR A 142 0.70 34.22 -40.01
CA THR A 142 0.46 35.53 -39.38
C THR A 142 1.73 36.33 -39.11
N GLY A 143 2.89 35.69 -39.09
CA GLY A 143 4.16 36.29 -38.66
C GLY A 143 4.27 36.50 -37.14
N ILE A 144 3.29 36.06 -36.35
CA ILE A 144 3.24 36.25 -34.89
C ILE A 144 4.06 35.14 -34.20
N LYS A 145 5.36 35.37 -33.99
CA LYS A 145 6.28 34.37 -33.40
C LYS A 145 5.88 33.89 -31.99
N ASN A 146 5.18 34.72 -31.23
CA ASN A 146 4.79 34.42 -29.84
C ASN A 146 3.37 33.82 -29.72
N LEU A 147 2.73 33.47 -30.83
CA LEU A 147 1.43 32.78 -30.84
C LEU A 147 1.56 31.41 -30.17
N ARG A 148 0.59 31.05 -29.32
CA ARG A 148 0.56 29.74 -28.66
C ARG A 148 -0.84 29.15 -28.66
N VAL A 149 -0.94 27.85 -28.91
CA VAL A 149 -2.17 27.10 -28.70
C VAL A 149 -2.20 26.64 -27.25
N GLY A 150 -3.23 27.06 -26.51
CA GLY A 150 -3.44 26.71 -25.11
C GLY A 150 -4.76 25.99 -24.89
N TYR A 151 -4.94 25.42 -23.70
CA TYR A 151 -6.20 24.79 -23.27
C TYR A 151 -6.64 25.35 -21.92
N ASN A 152 -7.93 25.64 -21.78
CA ASN A 152 -8.57 26.02 -20.53
C ASN A 152 -9.86 25.23 -20.35
N ARG A 153 -10.10 24.72 -19.12
CA ARG A 153 -11.32 23.98 -18.77
C ARG A 153 -12.64 24.71 -19.07
N VAL A 154 -12.67 26.05 -19.09
CA VAL A 154 -13.90 26.83 -19.30
C VAL A 154 -14.16 27.13 -20.77
N PHE A 155 -13.11 27.45 -21.54
CA PHE A 155 -13.24 27.97 -22.91
C PHE A 155 -12.72 27.03 -23.98
N GLY A 156 -12.09 25.92 -23.56
CA GLY A 156 -11.55 24.91 -24.44
C GLY A 156 -10.15 25.25 -24.96
N TYR A 157 -9.83 24.73 -26.15
CA TYR A 157 -8.62 25.11 -26.89
C TYR A 157 -8.74 26.54 -27.45
N TYR A 158 -7.64 27.27 -27.42
CA TYR A 158 -7.57 28.64 -27.91
C TYR A 158 -6.19 28.98 -28.46
N ILE A 159 -6.15 30.01 -29.31
CA ILE A 159 -4.93 30.66 -29.77
C ILE A 159 -4.74 31.94 -28.97
N GLU A 160 -3.64 32.04 -28.24
CA GLU A 160 -3.29 33.24 -27.48
C GLU A 160 -2.35 34.14 -28.27
N VAL A 161 -2.73 35.41 -28.39
CA VAL A 161 -1.97 36.43 -29.09
C VAL A 161 -1.69 37.58 -28.13
N SER A 162 -0.43 38.00 -28.04
CA SER A 162 -0.02 39.13 -27.20
C SER A 162 -0.64 40.44 -27.67
N LYS A 163 -0.93 41.36 -26.74
CA LYS A 163 -1.61 42.64 -27.03
C LYS A 163 -0.99 43.46 -28.18
N GLY A 164 0.33 43.44 -28.32
CA GLY A 164 1.05 44.15 -29.39
C GLY A 164 0.86 43.57 -30.81
N ASN A 165 0.37 42.34 -30.92
CA ASN A 165 0.18 41.63 -32.19
C ASN A 165 -1.30 41.45 -32.56
N VAL A 166 -2.23 42.05 -31.80
CA VAL A 166 -3.67 41.91 -32.03
C VAL A 166 -4.10 42.49 -33.38
N SER A 167 -3.46 43.56 -33.84
CA SER A 167 -3.71 44.14 -35.17
C SER A 167 -3.28 43.24 -36.34
N MET A 168 -2.48 42.21 -36.07
CA MET A 168 -2.02 41.22 -37.06
C MET A 168 -2.92 39.97 -37.09
N VAL A 169 -3.96 39.92 -36.26
CA VAL A 169 -4.88 38.78 -36.18
C VAL A 169 -5.80 38.80 -37.40
N PRO A 170 -5.89 37.70 -38.18
CA PRO A 170 -6.78 37.64 -39.35
C PRO A 170 -8.26 37.58 -38.97
N ASP A 171 -9.14 38.05 -39.85
CA ASP A 171 -10.61 38.08 -39.64
C ASP A 171 -11.23 36.68 -39.41
N ARG A 172 -10.55 35.60 -39.82
CA ARG A 172 -11.01 34.22 -39.59
C ARG A 172 -10.96 33.78 -38.11
N TYR A 173 -10.35 34.57 -37.24
CA TYR A 173 -10.20 34.28 -35.82
C TYR A 173 -11.41 34.81 -35.06
N VAL A 174 -12.15 33.92 -34.39
CA VAL A 174 -13.28 34.32 -33.54
C VAL A 174 -12.77 34.56 -32.11
N ARG A 175 -12.88 35.80 -31.63
CA ARG A 175 -12.43 36.15 -30.27
C ARG A 175 -13.25 35.45 -29.19
N LYS A 176 -12.58 34.81 -28.25
CA LYS A 176 -13.18 34.10 -27.09
C LYS A 176 -13.04 34.86 -25.78
N GLN A 177 -11.89 35.49 -25.53
CA GLN A 177 -11.60 36.13 -24.24
C GLN A 177 -10.55 37.23 -24.39
N THR A 178 -10.71 38.34 -23.67
CA THR A 178 -9.70 39.40 -23.54
C THR A 178 -8.97 39.25 -22.20
N LEU A 179 -7.64 39.31 -22.23
CA LEU A 179 -6.76 39.27 -21.05
C LEU A 179 -6.04 40.62 -20.90
N THR A 180 -5.43 40.85 -19.74
CA THR A 180 -4.64 42.07 -19.48
C THR A 180 -3.49 42.25 -20.48
N ASN A 181 -2.86 41.14 -20.89
CA ASN A 181 -1.64 41.12 -21.72
C ASN A 181 -1.84 40.52 -23.13
N GLY A 182 -3.07 40.16 -23.51
CA GLY A 182 -3.34 39.52 -24.80
C GLY A 182 -4.81 39.21 -25.04
N GLU A 183 -5.10 38.59 -26.17
CA GLU A 183 -6.43 38.15 -26.57
C GLU A 183 -6.40 36.68 -26.97
N ARG A 184 -7.49 35.96 -26.68
CA ARG A 184 -7.66 34.54 -27.02
C ARG A 184 -8.70 34.38 -28.12
N TYR A 185 -8.37 33.55 -29.10
CA TYR A 185 -9.18 33.31 -30.29
C TYR A 185 -9.41 31.81 -30.52
N ILE A 186 -10.40 31.50 -31.35
CA ILE A 186 -10.64 30.15 -31.88
C ILE A 186 -10.84 30.23 -33.39
N THR A 187 -10.40 29.20 -34.10
CA THR A 187 -10.67 29.01 -35.54
C THR A 187 -11.61 27.81 -35.72
N ASP A 188 -12.30 27.74 -36.86
CA ASP A 188 -13.18 26.60 -37.17
C ASP A 188 -12.42 25.27 -37.22
N GLU A 189 -11.17 25.29 -37.68
CA GLU A 189 -10.27 24.14 -37.69
C GLU A 189 -9.93 23.68 -36.27
N LEU A 190 -9.53 24.60 -35.39
CA LEU A 190 -9.24 24.30 -33.99
C LEU A 190 -10.47 23.76 -33.26
N LYS A 191 -11.66 24.30 -33.57
CA LYS A 191 -12.94 23.85 -33.00
C LYS A 191 -13.33 22.42 -33.43
N LYS A 192 -13.02 22.01 -34.66
CA LYS A 192 -13.26 20.64 -35.13
C LYS A 192 -12.38 19.64 -34.39
N ILE A 193 -11.08 19.92 -34.30
CA ILE A 193 -10.10 19.08 -33.60
C ILE A 193 -10.41 19.03 -32.10
N GLU A 194 -10.80 20.16 -31.51
CA GLU A 194 -11.26 20.21 -30.12
C GLU A 194 -12.41 19.23 -29.86
N ASN A 195 -13.46 19.24 -30.69
CA ASN A 195 -14.60 18.34 -30.52
C ASN A 195 -14.20 16.87 -30.65
N GLU A 196 -13.28 16.56 -31.57
CA GLU A 196 -12.77 15.20 -31.77
C GLU A 196 -11.94 14.73 -30.57
N ILE A 197 -11.02 15.57 -30.09
CA ILE A 197 -10.17 15.29 -28.93
C ILE A 197 -10.99 15.16 -27.65
N LEU A 198 -11.93 16.08 -27.39
CA LEU A 198 -12.78 16.03 -26.20
C LEU A 198 -13.68 14.79 -26.22
N GLY A 199 -14.31 14.48 -27.36
CA GLY A 199 -15.14 13.29 -27.50
C GLY A 199 -14.36 11.98 -27.34
N ALA A 200 -13.10 11.94 -27.80
CA ALA A 200 -12.21 10.81 -27.57
C ALA A 200 -11.80 10.69 -26.09
N ASN A 201 -11.45 11.80 -25.43
CA ASN A 201 -11.07 11.83 -24.02
C ASN A 201 -12.18 11.35 -23.09
N ASP A 202 -13.43 11.77 -23.32
CA ASP A 202 -14.57 11.31 -22.53
C ASP A 202 -14.78 9.80 -22.66
N LYS A 203 -14.62 9.26 -23.88
CA LYS A 203 -14.67 7.81 -24.13
C LYS A 203 -13.52 7.07 -23.46
N ILE A 204 -12.30 7.61 -23.49
CA ILE A 204 -11.14 7.06 -22.80
C ILE A 204 -11.43 6.94 -21.30
N LEU A 205 -11.87 8.03 -20.67
CA LEU A 205 -12.15 8.05 -19.24
C LEU A 205 -13.26 7.06 -18.85
N ALA A 206 -14.33 6.99 -19.65
CA ALA A 206 -15.42 6.04 -19.43
C ALA A 206 -14.95 4.58 -19.58
N LEU A 207 -14.15 4.29 -20.61
CA LEU A 207 -13.62 2.96 -20.87
C LEU A 207 -12.61 2.52 -19.80
N GLU A 208 -11.70 3.41 -19.38
CA GLU A 208 -10.79 3.13 -18.26
C GLU A 208 -11.55 2.82 -16.97
N ALA A 209 -12.61 3.58 -16.68
CA ALA A 209 -13.42 3.37 -15.49
C ALA A 209 -14.14 2.02 -15.52
N ALA A 210 -14.65 1.61 -16.70
CA ALA A 210 -15.25 0.31 -16.91
C ALA A 210 -14.24 -0.83 -16.71
N ILE A 211 -13.09 -0.75 -17.37
CA ILE A 211 -12.00 -1.73 -17.23
C ILE A 211 -11.57 -1.85 -15.76
N PHE A 212 -11.38 -0.73 -15.07
CA PHE A 212 -10.99 -0.76 -13.66
C PHE A 212 -12.08 -1.32 -12.75
N ALA A 213 -13.35 -1.12 -13.09
CA ALA A 213 -14.45 -1.77 -12.37
C ALA A 213 -14.39 -3.30 -12.52
N GLU A 214 -14.10 -3.80 -13.72
CA GLU A 214 -13.94 -5.25 -13.97
C GLU A 214 -12.74 -5.82 -13.21
N VAL A 215 -11.60 -5.13 -13.19
CA VAL A 215 -10.42 -5.54 -12.40
C VAL A 215 -10.77 -5.65 -10.91
N ARG A 216 -11.48 -4.65 -10.37
CA ARG A 216 -11.92 -4.68 -8.96
C ARG A 216 -12.88 -5.81 -8.67
N GLU A 217 -13.82 -6.08 -9.58
CA GLU A 217 -14.78 -7.17 -9.44
C GLU A 217 -14.08 -8.53 -9.42
N PHE A 218 -13.12 -8.75 -10.33
CA PHE A 218 -12.31 -9.96 -10.34
C PHE A 218 -11.55 -10.20 -9.03
N ILE A 219 -11.01 -9.13 -8.44
CA ILE A 219 -10.32 -9.20 -7.15
C ILE A 219 -11.33 -9.45 -6.02
N ALA A 220 -12.49 -8.78 -6.04
CA ALA A 220 -13.53 -8.93 -5.04
C ALA A 220 -14.08 -10.37 -4.97
N GLN A 221 -14.13 -11.08 -6.10
CA GLN A 221 -14.52 -12.49 -6.16
C GLN A 221 -13.57 -13.44 -5.39
N ARG A 222 -12.36 -12.99 -5.06
CA ARG A 222 -11.35 -13.75 -4.30
C ARG A 222 -11.27 -13.32 -2.84
N LEU A 223 -12.30 -12.65 -2.33
CA LEU A 223 -12.32 -12.10 -0.98
C LEU A 223 -11.86 -13.10 0.09
N ASP A 224 -12.46 -14.28 0.13
CA ASP A 224 -12.18 -15.28 1.15
C ASP A 224 -10.72 -15.75 1.13
N LEU A 225 -10.14 -15.92 -0.06
CA LEU A 225 -8.73 -16.30 -0.24
C LEU A 225 -7.78 -15.21 0.26
N ILE A 226 -8.09 -13.95 -0.06
CA ILE A 226 -7.26 -12.81 0.33
C ILE A 226 -7.36 -12.58 1.84
N GLN A 227 -8.55 -12.70 2.44
CA GLN A 227 -8.74 -12.60 3.89
C GLN A 227 -8.00 -13.72 4.64
N GLN A 228 -8.15 -14.97 4.20
CA GLN A 228 -7.43 -16.09 4.81
C GLN A 228 -5.91 -15.93 4.72
N THR A 229 -5.43 -15.41 3.58
CA THR A 229 -4.01 -15.08 3.39
C THR A 229 -3.58 -13.97 4.34
N ALA A 230 -4.35 -12.87 4.43
CA ALA A 230 -4.07 -11.74 5.31
C ALA A 230 -3.97 -12.16 6.79
N GLU A 231 -4.94 -12.93 7.29
CA GLU A 231 -4.93 -13.48 8.65
C GLU A 231 -3.68 -14.32 8.93
N SER A 232 -3.27 -15.13 7.94
CA SER A 232 -2.13 -16.04 8.09
C SER A 232 -0.80 -15.30 8.04
N VAL A 233 -0.68 -14.29 7.18
CA VAL A 233 0.47 -13.40 7.09
C VAL A 233 0.59 -12.55 8.36
N ALA A 234 -0.51 -12.01 8.88
CA ALA A 234 -0.53 -11.27 10.14
C ALA A 234 -0.14 -12.15 11.33
N ALA A 235 -0.62 -13.40 11.37
CA ALA A 235 -0.21 -14.36 12.40
C ALA A 235 1.29 -14.69 12.31
N LEU A 236 1.85 -14.81 11.10
CA LEU A 236 3.28 -15.00 10.90
C LEU A 236 4.09 -13.78 11.39
N ASP A 237 3.65 -12.57 11.06
CA ASP A 237 4.30 -11.32 11.49
C ASP A 237 4.39 -11.20 13.03
N VAL A 238 3.31 -11.56 13.73
CA VAL A 238 3.30 -11.61 15.20
C VAL A 238 4.31 -12.64 15.73
N LEU A 239 4.40 -13.83 15.12
CA LEU A 239 5.37 -14.85 15.53
C LEU A 239 6.82 -14.40 15.30
N CYS A 240 7.10 -13.76 14.15
CA CYS A 240 8.40 -13.16 13.86
C CYS A 240 8.74 -12.06 14.87
N SER A 241 7.77 -11.21 15.23
CA SER A 241 7.92 -10.18 16.24
C SER A 241 8.27 -10.77 17.61
N TYR A 242 7.61 -11.86 18.02
CA TYR A 242 7.97 -12.56 19.25
C TYR A 242 9.37 -13.17 19.21
N ALA A 243 9.78 -13.76 18.08
CA ALA A 243 11.12 -14.30 17.92
C ALA A 243 12.19 -13.21 18.05
N VAL A 244 12.01 -12.09 17.35
CA VAL A 244 12.92 -10.93 17.38
C VAL A 244 13.03 -10.36 18.79
N VAL A 245 11.90 -10.06 19.43
CA VAL A 245 11.89 -9.50 20.79
C VAL A 245 12.52 -10.46 21.79
N SER A 246 12.32 -11.77 21.62
CA SER A 246 12.92 -12.78 22.49
C SER A 246 14.44 -12.82 22.35
N ILE A 247 14.98 -12.70 21.14
CA ILE A 247 16.42 -12.62 20.88
C ILE A 247 16.99 -11.33 21.47
N GLU A 248 16.40 -10.18 21.13
CA GLU A 248 16.91 -8.85 21.52
C GLU A 248 16.89 -8.63 23.03
N ASN A 249 15.90 -9.19 23.73
CA ASN A 249 15.71 -9.00 25.17
C ASN A 249 16.16 -10.20 26.01
N ASN A 250 16.74 -11.22 25.37
CA ASN A 250 17.15 -12.46 26.00
C ASN A 250 16.00 -13.08 26.83
N TYR A 251 14.82 -13.23 26.21
CA TYR A 251 13.68 -13.93 26.82
C TYR A 251 13.79 -15.43 26.60
N CYS A 252 13.24 -16.18 27.54
CA CYS A 252 13.22 -17.63 27.50
C CYS A 252 11.82 -18.16 27.20
N ARG A 253 11.77 -19.36 26.61
CA ARG A 253 10.54 -20.11 26.42
C ARG A 253 10.04 -20.61 27.78
N PRO A 254 8.82 -20.25 28.24
CA PRO A 254 8.30 -20.75 29.50
C PRO A 254 7.88 -22.22 29.38
N MET A 255 8.03 -22.96 30.48
CA MET A 255 7.50 -24.32 30.61
C MET A 255 6.05 -24.26 31.07
N MET A 256 5.15 -24.86 30.29
CA MET A 256 3.73 -24.94 30.65
C MET A 256 3.53 -26.19 31.53
N ALA A 257 3.28 -25.97 32.82
CA ALA A 257 2.98 -27.04 33.76
C ALA A 257 1.46 -27.24 33.88
N ASN A 258 1.05 -28.46 34.25
CA ASN A 258 -0.36 -28.80 34.50
C ASN A 258 -0.75 -28.64 35.98
N ASP A 259 0.20 -28.30 36.84
CA ASP A 259 -0.04 -27.95 38.23
C ASP A 259 -0.27 -26.44 38.37
N SER A 260 -0.90 -26.03 39.46
CA SER A 260 -1.21 -24.63 39.75
C SER A 260 -0.01 -23.94 40.42
N VAL A 261 1.14 -23.97 39.74
CA VAL A 261 2.40 -23.40 40.22
C VAL A 261 2.85 -22.26 39.30
N ILE A 262 3.32 -21.17 39.88
CA ILE A 262 4.03 -20.10 39.19
C ILE A 262 5.45 -20.08 39.73
N GLU A 263 6.41 -20.47 38.90
CA GLU A 263 7.83 -20.36 39.20
C GLU A 263 8.50 -19.47 38.16
N ILE A 264 9.04 -18.35 38.62
CA ILE A 264 9.77 -17.39 37.80
C ILE A 264 11.17 -17.27 38.40
N LYS A 265 12.19 -17.51 37.58
CA LYS A 265 13.59 -17.33 37.94
C LYS A 265 14.16 -16.13 37.20
N ASP A 266 14.83 -15.25 37.95
CA ASP A 266 15.41 -14.01 37.44
C ASP A 266 14.44 -13.20 36.55
N GLY A 267 13.17 -13.10 36.98
CA GLY A 267 12.14 -12.42 36.22
C GLY A 267 12.43 -10.92 36.09
N ARG A 268 12.07 -10.34 34.95
CA ARG A 268 12.24 -8.91 34.64
C ARG A 268 10.94 -8.29 34.17
N HIS A 269 10.68 -7.04 34.52
CA HIS A 269 9.50 -6.33 34.01
C HIS A 269 9.78 -5.83 32.57
N PRO A 270 9.09 -6.33 31.53
CA PRO A 270 9.50 -6.12 30.14
C PRO A 270 9.46 -4.65 29.68
N VAL A 271 8.56 -3.85 30.25
CA VAL A 271 8.50 -2.40 29.97
C VAL A 271 9.53 -1.61 30.79
N VAL A 272 9.60 -1.84 32.10
CA VAL A 272 10.46 -1.05 32.99
C VAL A 272 11.94 -1.33 32.71
N GLU A 273 12.32 -2.57 32.36
CA GLU A 273 13.72 -2.89 32.02
C GLU A 273 14.27 -2.06 30.86
N LYS A 274 13.39 -1.60 29.95
CA LYS A 274 13.75 -0.75 28.80
C LYS A 274 13.73 0.74 29.09
N MET A 275 13.12 1.18 30.20
CA MET A 275 13.02 2.59 30.58
C MET A 275 14.20 3.05 31.46
N VAL A 276 14.89 2.11 32.11
CA VAL A 276 16.03 2.42 32.99
C VAL A 276 17.30 2.47 32.14
N ASN A 277 17.65 3.67 31.66
CA ASN A 277 18.75 3.86 30.69
C ASN A 277 20.17 3.81 31.31
N GLU A 278 20.30 4.01 32.63
CA GLU A 278 21.60 4.18 33.29
C GLU A 278 21.90 3.13 34.37
N ILE A 279 20.95 2.25 34.67
CA ILE A 279 21.06 1.24 35.75
C ILE A 279 20.49 -0.09 35.24
N LEU A 280 21.20 -1.18 35.51
CA LEU A 280 20.70 -2.53 35.23
C LEU A 280 19.44 -2.81 36.06
N PHE A 281 18.37 -3.29 35.41
CA PHE A 281 17.17 -3.76 36.10
C PHE A 281 17.52 -4.99 36.94
N THR A 282 17.24 -4.96 38.25
CA THR A 282 17.48 -6.10 39.14
C THR A 282 16.38 -7.15 38.98
N PRO A 283 16.69 -8.37 38.50
CA PRO A 283 15.71 -9.41 38.32
C PRO A 283 15.22 -9.97 39.68
N ASN A 284 14.03 -10.59 39.69
CA ASN A 284 13.45 -11.15 40.91
C ASN A 284 12.85 -12.55 40.67
N ASP A 285 13.09 -13.43 41.64
CA ASP A 285 12.48 -14.76 41.73
C ASP A 285 11.07 -14.69 42.29
N VAL A 286 10.20 -15.58 41.81
CA VAL A 286 8.83 -15.76 42.32
C VAL A 286 8.50 -17.24 42.38
N TYR A 287 7.93 -17.66 43.52
CA TYR A 287 7.35 -18.99 43.68
C TYR A 287 5.98 -18.86 44.34
N LEU A 288 4.94 -19.30 43.64
CA LEU A 288 3.57 -19.38 44.16
C LEU A 288 3.00 -20.77 43.86
N ASP A 289 2.30 -21.34 44.83
CA ASP A 289 1.60 -22.62 44.69
C ASP A 289 0.21 -22.55 45.33
N VAL A 290 -0.60 -23.60 45.14
CA VAL A 290 -1.94 -23.70 45.75
C VAL A 290 -1.96 -24.36 47.14
N LYS A 291 -0.81 -24.74 47.69
CA LYS A 291 -0.67 -25.45 48.97
C LYS A 291 -0.24 -24.51 50.09
N SER A 292 1.04 -24.14 50.09
CA SER A 292 1.70 -23.42 51.18
C SER A 292 2.00 -21.96 50.81
N ASN A 293 2.15 -21.64 49.52
CA ASN A 293 2.64 -20.36 49.03
C ASN A 293 1.60 -19.63 48.16
N ARG A 294 0.37 -19.52 48.67
CA ARG A 294 -0.77 -18.93 47.93
C ARG A 294 -0.81 -17.41 47.92
N LEU A 295 -0.21 -16.79 48.93
CA LEU A 295 -0.25 -15.35 49.17
C LEU A 295 1.14 -14.88 49.58
N MET A 296 1.64 -13.85 48.91
CA MET A 296 2.92 -13.22 49.23
C MET A 296 2.65 -11.85 49.87
N ILE A 297 3.07 -11.66 51.12
CA ILE A 297 3.01 -10.36 51.81
C ILE A 297 4.28 -9.59 51.48
N ILE A 298 4.16 -8.53 50.69
CA ILE A 298 5.30 -7.74 50.20
C ILE A 298 5.36 -6.42 50.97
N THR A 299 6.36 -6.29 51.85
CA THR A 299 6.64 -5.08 52.63
C THR A 299 7.96 -4.44 52.23
N GLY A 300 8.09 -3.12 52.38
CA GLY A 300 9.32 -2.40 52.08
C GLY A 300 9.10 -0.89 51.96
N PRO A 301 10.15 -0.07 51.98
CA PRO A 301 10.06 1.39 51.95
C PRO A 301 9.43 1.90 50.64
N ASN A 302 9.03 3.16 50.58
CA ASN A 302 8.58 3.75 49.32
C ASN A 302 9.69 3.69 48.26
N MET A 303 9.31 3.59 46.98
CA MET A 303 10.22 3.48 45.83
C MET A 303 11.09 2.20 45.78
N SER A 304 10.88 1.21 46.66
CA SER A 304 11.58 -0.10 46.63
C SER A 304 11.13 -1.06 45.53
N GLY A 305 10.37 -0.61 44.53
CA GLY A 305 9.96 -1.47 43.41
C GLY A 305 8.82 -2.46 43.68
N LYS A 306 8.17 -2.44 44.86
CA LYS A 306 7.04 -3.36 45.19
C LYS A 306 5.96 -3.44 44.11
N SER A 307 5.50 -2.29 43.61
CA SER A 307 4.48 -2.25 42.53
C SER A 307 5.00 -2.75 41.20
N THR A 308 6.28 -2.51 40.90
CA THR A 308 6.96 -3.04 39.71
C THR A 308 7.04 -4.56 39.77
N PHE A 309 7.43 -5.12 40.91
CA PHE A 309 7.45 -6.57 41.13
C PHE A 309 6.07 -7.21 40.92
N MET A 310 5.01 -6.66 41.52
CA MET A 310 3.65 -7.23 41.33
C MET A 310 3.21 -7.20 39.86
N ARG A 311 3.46 -6.08 39.16
CA ARG A 311 3.12 -5.95 37.73
C ARG A 311 3.97 -6.86 36.86
N GLN A 312 5.25 -7.03 37.19
CA GLN A 312 6.15 -7.96 36.50
C GLN A 312 5.57 -9.37 36.48
N VAL A 313 5.16 -9.89 37.65
CA VAL A 313 4.57 -11.23 37.74
C VAL A 313 3.33 -11.34 36.88
N ALA A 314 2.43 -10.36 36.98
CA ALA A 314 1.20 -10.36 36.18
C ALA A 314 1.48 -10.34 34.67
N VAL A 315 2.45 -9.52 34.22
CA VAL A 315 2.78 -9.38 32.80
C VAL A 315 3.50 -10.62 32.25
N ILE A 316 4.37 -11.27 33.03
CA ILE A 316 5.04 -12.52 32.61
C ILE A 316 4.02 -13.65 32.39
N VAL A 317 2.90 -13.64 33.10
CA VAL A 317 1.85 -14.66 33.01
C VAL A 317 0.87 -14.43 31.84
N LEU A 318 0.76 -13.20 31.32
CA LEU A 318 -0.13 -12.83 30.20
C LEU A 318 0.39 -13.34 28.85
#